data_AF-R8BU70-F1
#
_entry.id   AF-R8BU70-F1
#
_cell.length_a   1.000
_cell.length_b   1.000
_cell.length_c   1.000
_cell.angle_alpha   90.00
_cell.angle_beta   90.00
_cell.angle_gamma   90.00
#
_symmetry.space_group_name_H-M   'P 1'
#
loop_
_entity.id
_entity.type
_entity.pdbx_description
1 polymer ?
#
loop_
_entity_poly.entity_id
_entity_poly.type
_entity_poly.pdbx_seq_one_letter_code
_entity_poly.pdbx_strand_id
1 'polypeptide(L)'
;MDSARVYIWLTMPDKANATNFGLVGTPATVAKDKLLGDDVLLGTFGDKIKELVATACDEETADNPGANLDIKALHTLPHGNSWDHRAGITLVGDAAHLMLPNGEGVNIAMYDSLLLSQAIIKAYGRAGKDIESFNNILNPLLKEFEVGMMERAKEAGKDTDILIGNMFGTDDAAFDLVSFFQSVQQQQGSKEQ
;
A
#
# COMPACT_ATOMS: atom_id res chain seq x y z
N MET A 1 9.67 -26.46 -3.19
CA MET A 1 8.95 -25.30 -2.64
C MET A 1 9.84 -24.10 -2.85
N ASP A 2 9.96 -23.60 -4.07
CA ASP A 2 10.70 -22.36 -4.31
C ASP A 2 10.01 -21.67 -5.49
N SER A 3 8.95 -20.92 -5.18
CA SER A 3 8.31 -20.01 -6.12
C SER A 3 8.51 -18.61 -5.55
N ALA A 4 9.14 -17.74 -6.33
CA ALA A 4 9.35 -16.35 -5.98
C ALA A 4 8.52 -15.49 -6.93
N ARG A 5 7.85 -14.48 -6.38
CA ARG A 5 7.13 -13.48 -7.18
C ARG A 5 7.89 -12.17 -7.12
N VAL A 6 8.28 -11.67 -8.29
CA VAL A 6 8.95 -10.37 -8.42
C VAL A 6 7.89 -9.30 -8.61
N TYR A 7 7.89 -8.30 -7.72
CA TYR A 7 7.07 -7.10 -7.86
C TYR A 7 7.97 -5.93 -8.24
N ILE A 8 7.57 -5.21 -9.29
CA ILE A 8 8.27 -4.02 -9.78
C ILE A 8 7.32 -2.85 -9.62
N TRP A 9 7.74 -1.84 -8.88
CA TRP A 9 6.98 -0.61 -8.69
C TRP A 9 7.59 0.47 -9.57
N LEU A 10 6.77 1.06 -10.42
CA LEU A 10 7.18 2.07 -11.38
C LEU A 10 6.35 3.33 -11.15
N THR A 11 7.04 4.45 -10.92
CA THR A 11 6.40 5.76 -10.92
C THR A 11 6.22 6.18 -12.37
N MET A 12 4.97 6.37 -12.77
CA MET A 12 4.62 6.72 -14.14
C MET A 12 3.86 8.05 -14.16
N PRO A 13 4.12 8.95 -15.12
CA PRO A 13 3.52 10.29 -15.13
C PRO A 13 1.98 10.32 -15.31
N ASP A 14 1.35 9.24 -15.76
CA ASP A 14 -0.10 9.11 -15.89
C ASP A 14 -0.60 7.67 -15.68
N LYS A 15 -1.86 7.53 -15.25
CA LYS A 15 -2.59 6.28 -14.99
C LYS A 15 -2.75 5.41 -16.24
N ALA A 16 -2.79 5.98 -17.44
CA ALA A 16 -2.89 5.22 -18.68
C ALA A 16 -1.55 4.63 -19.16
N ASN A 17 -0.43 4.94 -18.48
CA ASN A 17 0.89 4.68 -19.05
C ASN A 17 1.25 3.20 -19.21
N ALA A 18 0.81 2.30 -18.34
CA ALA A 18 1.03 0.87 -18.59
C ALA A 18 0.37 0.39 -19.90
N THR A 19 -0.74 1.03 -20.31
CA THR A 19 -1.36 0.81 -21.62
C THR A 19 -0.55 1.49 -22.73
N ASN A 20 -0.03 2.70 -22.49
CA ASN A 20 0.77 3.45 -23.46
C ASN A 20 2.12 2.78 -23.78
N PHE A 21 2.79 2.22 -22.77
CA PHE A 21 3.97 1.34 -22.95
C PHE A 21 3.59 -0.03 -23.54
N GLY A 22 2.28 -0.31 -23.64
CA GLY A 22 1.73 -1.56 -24.16
C GLY A 22 2.18 -2.76 -23.34
N LEU A 23 2.17 -2.62 -22.00
CA LEU A 23 2.41 -3.72 -21.07
C LEU A 23 1.08 -4.37 -20.63
N VAL A 24 -0.02 -3.61 -20.68
CA VAL A 24 -1.35 -4.13 -20.35
C VAL A 24 -1.78 -5.16 -21.39
N GLY A 25 -2.10 -6.37 -20.93
CA GLY A 25 -2.56 -7.45 -21.79
C GLY A 25 -1.46 -8.07 -22.66
N THR A 26 -0.18 -7.82 -22.34
CA THR A 26 0.94 -8.48 -23.03
C THR A 26 1.49 -9.65 -22.22
N PRO A 27 1.78 -10.78 -22.87
CA PRO A 27 2.49 -11.89 -22.24
C PRO A 27 3.89 -11.53 -21.77
N ALA A 28 4.41 -12.25 -20.79
CA ALA A 28 5.75 -12.06 -20.24
C ALA A 28 6.85 -12.09 -21.30
N THR A 29 6.72 -12.95 -22.32
CA THR A 29 7.64 -13.03 -23.48
C THR A 29 7.82 -11.70 -24.20
N VAL A 30 6.71 -11.02 -24.48
CA VAL A 30 6.70 -9.76 -25.24
C VAL A 30 7.03 -8.59 -24.33
N ALA A 31 6.60 -8.65 -23.07
CA ALA A 31 6.84 -7.59 -22.10
C ALA A 31 8.31 -7.51 -21.67
N LYS A 32 9.03 -8.63 -21.65
CA LYS A 32 10.46 -8.70 -21.28
C LYS A 32 11.31 -7.72 -22.09
N ASP A 33 11.21 -7.75 -23.41
CA ASP A 33 12.01 -6.88 -24.29
C ASP A 33 11.70 -5.39 -24.04
N LYS A 34 10.42 -5.06 -23.80
CA LYS A 34 10.01 -3.69 -23.49
C LYS A 34 10.54 -3.22 -22.15
N LEU A 35 10.36 -4.03 -21.11
CA LEU A 35 10.81 -3.71 -19.75
C LEU A 35 12.32 -3.47 -19.72
N LEU A 36 13.10 -4.31 -20.40
CA LEU A 36 14.56 -4.29 -20.34
C LEU A 36 15.23 -3.37 -21.35
N GLY A 37 14.51 -2.96 -22.40
CA GLY A 37 15.04 -2.15 -23.50
C GLY A 37 14.62 -0.67 -23.48
N ASP A 38 13.55 -0.32 -22.76
CA ASP A 38 13.07 1.07 -22.67
C ASP A 38 13.77 1.82 -21.52
N ASP A 39 14.41 2.95 -21.84
CA ASP A 39 15.17 3.77 -20.88
C ASP A 39 14.30 4.44 -19.81
N VAL A 40 12.99 4.61 -20.06
CA VAL A 40 12.01 5.08 -19.07
C VAL A 40 11.62 3.96 -18.10
N LEU A 41 11.83 2.70 -18.51
CA LEU A 41 11.60 1.51 -17.69
C LEU A 41 12.92 1.05 -17.06
N LEU A 42 13.44 -0.13 -17.46
CA LEU A 42 14.65 -0.71 -16.88
C LEU A 42 15.85 -0.67 -17.83
N GLY A 43 15.76 0.01 -18.98
CA GLY A 43 16.80 0.11 -20.00
C GLY A 43 18.13 0.65 -19.49
N THR A 44 18.11 1.54 -18.51
CA THR A 44 19.29 2.14 -17.90
C THR A 44 19.81 1.39 -16.67
N PHE A 45 19.09 0.37 -16.20
CA PHE A 45 19.48 -0.40 -15.00
C PHE A 45 20.66 -1.33 -15.29
N GLY A 46 21.43 -1.64 -14.24
CA GLY A 46 22.57 -2.56 -14.33
C GLY A 46 22.15 -4.02 -14.55
N ASP A 47 23.09 -4.81 -15.07
CA ASP A 47 22.86 -6.17 -15.56
C ASP A 47 22.18 -7.09 -14.55
N LYS A 48 22.53 -6.99 -13.25
CA LYS A 48 21.94 -7.85 -12.21
C LYS A 48 20.43 -7.67 -12.04
N ILE A 49 19.94 -6.43 -12.13
CA ILE A 49 18.50 -6.16 -12.03
C ILE A 49 17.80 -6.63 -13.30
N LYS A 50 18.41 -6.38 -14.47
CA LYS A 50 17.88 -6.87 -15.74
C LYS A 50 17.83 -8.40 -15.80
N GLU A 51 18.85 -9.09 -15.30
CA GLU A 51 18.91 -10.55 -15.21
C GLU A 51 17.81 -11.11 -14.29
N LEU A 52 17.57 -10.48 -13.13
CA LEU A 52 16.49 -10.87 -12.22
C LEU A 52 15.11 -10.76 -12.90
N VAL A 53 14.84 -9.64 -13.58
CA VAL A 53 13.56 -9.43 -14.27
C VAL A 53 13.43 -10.33 -15.51
N ALA A 54 14.52 -10.52 -16.25
CA ALA A 54 14.57 -11.45 -17.38
C ALA A 54 14.22 -12.87 -16.94
N THR A 55 14.84 -13.34 -15.85
CA THR A 55 14.59 -14.67 -15.27
C THR A 55 13.13 -14.82 -14.87
N ALA A 56 12.56 -13.82 -14.16
CA ALA A 56 11.15 -13.85 -13.78
C ALA A 56 10.20 -13.93 -14.98
N CYS A 57 10.49 -13.21 -16.07
CA CYS A 57 9.69 -13.27 -17.30
C CYS A 57 9.82 -14.62 -18.04
N ASP A 58 11.02 -15.21 -18.04
CA ASP A 58 11.28 -16.50 -18.69
C ASP A 58 10.57 -17.64 -17.93
N GLU A 59 10.65 -17.66 -16.60
CA GLU A 59 9.94 -18.63 -15.77
C GLU A 59 8.42 -18.49 -15.89
N GLU A 60 7.88 -17.26 -15.83
CA GLU A 60 6.44 -17.02 -16.04
C GLU A 60 5.97 -17.49 -17.43
N THR A 61 6.80 -17.30 -18.46
CA THR A 61 6.53 -17.80 -19.80
C THR A 61 6.49 -19.33 -19.84
N ALA A 62 7.42 -19.99 -19.16
CA ALA A 62 7.54 -21.45 -19.15
C ALA A 62 6.39 -22.09 -18.36
N ASP A 63 6.05 -21.55 -17.19
CA ASP A 63 5.01 -22.06 -16.31
C ASP A 63 3.61 -21.72 -16.80
N ASN A 64 3.41 -20.50 -17.34
CA ASN A 64 2.10 -20.00 -17.80
C ASN A 64 2.18 -19.44 -19.23
N PRO A 65 2.32 -20.29 -20.27
CA PRO A 65 2.46 -19.83 -21.65
C PRO A 65 1.28 -18.97 -22.11
N GLY A 66 1.58 -17.73 -22.52
CA GLY A 66 0.59 -16.76 -23.00
C GLY A 66 -0.18 -16.03 -21.91
N ALA A 67 0.15 -16.24 -20.62
CA ALA A 67 -0.39 -15.43 -19.54
C ALA A 67 0.13 -14.00 -19.61
N ASN A 68 -0.77 -13.04 -19.39
CA ASN A 68 -0.44 -11.62 -19.38
C ASN A 68 0.23 -11.22 -18.06
N LEU A 69 1.04 -10.17 -18.10
CA LEU A 69 1.56 -9.57 -16.87
C LEU A 69 0.43 -9.05 -15.97
N ASP A 70 0.57 -9.30 -14.67
CA ASP A 70 -0.29 -8.72 -13.64
C ASP A 70 0.10 -7.27 -13.38
N ILE A 71 -0.64 -6.33 -13.98
CA ILE A 71 -0.44 -4.90 -13.79
C ILE A 71 -1.54 -4.35 -12.88
N LYS A 72 -1.13 -3.70 -11.79
CA LYS A 72 -2.04 -3.10 -10.81
C LYS A 72 -1.66 -1.66 -10.54
N ALA A 73 -2.60 -0.74 -10.79
CA ALA A 73 -2.47 0.63 -10.33
C ALA A 73 -2.62 0.66 -8.80
N LEU A 74 -1.75 1.42 -8.13
CA LEU A 74 -1.88 1.69 -6.71
C LEU A 74 -2.80 2.89 -6.51
N HIS A 75 -3.74 2.75 -5.60
CA HIS A 75 -4.76 3.76 -5.30
C HIS A 75 -4.70 4.15 -3.84
N THR A 76 -5.14 5.37 -3.54
CA THR A 76 -5.28 5.91 -2.19
C THR A 76 -6.58 6.66 -2.04
N LEU A 77 -7.07 6.74 -0.80
CA LEU A 77 -8.07 7.72 -0.40
C LEU A 77 -7.37 8.97 0.15
N PRO A 78 -7.96 10.17 -0.02
CA PRO A 78 -7.47 11.38 0.65
C PRO A 78 -7.40 11.21 2.18
N HIS A 79 -6.27 11.62 2.77
CA HIS A 79 -6.08 11.53 4.22
C HIS A 79 -7.11 12.36 4.97
N GLY A 80 -7.74 11.75 5.97
CA GLY A 80 -8.78 12.39 6.77
C GLY A 80 -10.15 12.44 6.11
N ASN A 81 -10.36 11.74 4.99
CA ASN A 81 -11.71 11.43 4.53
C ASN A 81 -12.51 10.78 5.66
N SER A 82 -13.74 11.21 5.84
CA SER A 82 -14.68 10.63 6.80
C SER A 82 -16.09 10.67 6.20
N TRP A 83 -17.04 10.02 6.86
CA TRP A 83 -18.42 9.96 6.45
C TRP A 83 -19.35 10.36 7.59
N ASP A 84 -20.57 10.79 7.24
CA ASP A 84 -21.63 10.97 8.21
C ASP A 84 -21.96 9.63 8.86
N HIS A 85 -21.90 9.57 10.19
CA HIS A 85 -22.21 8.37 10.95
C HIS A 85 -23.61 7.83 10.60
N ARG A 86 -23.71 6.52 10.35
CA ARG A 86 -24.97 5.83 10.11
C ARG A 86 -25.11 4.65 11.08
N ALA A 87 -26.23 4.61 11.79
CA ALA A 87 -26.53 3.53 12.73
C ALA A 87 -26.45 2.14 12.06
N GLY A 88 -25.76 1.22 12.70
CA GLY A 88 -25.67 -0.19 12.28
C GLY A 88 -24.75 -0.48 11.09
N ILE A 89 -24.02 0.50 10.56
CA ILE A 89 -23.07 0.29 9.46
C ILE A 89 -21.79 1.11 9.68
N THR A 90 -20.65 0.51 9.37
CA THR A 90 -19.35 1.21 9.33
C THR A 90 -18.42 0.53 8.33
N LEU A 91 -17.26 1.13 8.07
CA LEU A 91 -16.21 0.60 7.19
C LEU A 91 -14.96 0.28 8.02
N VAL A 92 -14.11 -0.63 7.52
CA VAL A 92 -12.82 -0.99 8.13
C VAL A 92 -11.77 -1.25 7.05
N GLY A 93 -10.48 -1.15 7.38
CA GLY A 93 -9.38 -1.45 6.46
C GLY A 93 -9.41 -0.58 5.20
N ASP A 94 -9.02 -1.16 4.06
CA ASP A 94 -8.96 -0.45 2.76
C ASP A 94 -10.29 0.21 2.35
N ALA A 95 -11.43 -0.34 2.77
CA ALA A 95 -12.72 0.28 2.50
C ALA A 95 -12.90 1.63 3.23
N ALA A 96 -12.26 1.79 4.40
CA ALA A 96 -12.30 3.01 5.20
C ALA A 96 -11.16 3.98 4.86
N HIS A 97 -9.95 3.47 4.61
CA HIS A 97 -8.74 4.29 4.58
C HIS A 97 -7.61 3.70 3.73
N LEU A 98 -7.91 3.25 2.52
CA LEU A 98 -6.90 2.78 1.56
C LEU A 98 -5.72 3.76 1.42
N MET A 99 -4.51 3.23 1.62
CA MET A 99 -3.24 3.96 1.54
C MET A 99 -2.24 3.19 0.66
N LEU A 100 -1.15 3.83 0.24
CA LEU A 100 -0.09 3.13 -0.49
C LEU A 100 0.56 2.08 0.44
N PRO A 101 1.03 0.95 -0.09
CA PRO A 101 1.65 -0.06 0.76
C PRO A 101 2.96 0.45 1.38
N ASN A 102 2.93 0.65 2.69
CA ASN A 102 4.08 0.99 3.54
C ASN A 102 4.48 -0.14 4.50
N GLY A 103 3.81 -1.30 4.39
CA GLY A 103 3.99 -2.46 5.28
C GLY A 103 2.97 -2.57 6.42
N GLU A 104 2.15 -1.55 6.67
CA GLU A 104 1.26 -1.50 7.85
C GLU A 104 -0.23 -1.67 7.53
N GLY A 105 -0.64 -1.62 6.25
CA GLY A 105 -2.07 -1.61 5.87
C GLY A 105 -2.91 -2.73 6.51
N VAL A 106 -2.43 -3.98 6.44
CA VAL A 106 -3.14 -5.12 7.03
C VAL A 106 -3.17 -5.07 8.56
N ASN A 107 -2.10 -4.58 9.21
CA ASN A 107 -2.04 -4.46 10.66
C ASN A 107 -3.08 -3.45 11.15
N ILE A 108 -3.23 -2.33 10.43
CA ILE A 108 -4.22 -1.30 10.74
C ILE A 108 -5.64 -1.86 10.55
N ALA A 109 -5.90 -2.56 9.44
CA ALA A 109 -7.21 -3.20 9.19
C ALA A 109 -7.57 -4.25 10.26
N MET A 110 -6.58 -5.02 10.73
CA MET A 110 -6.76 -5.97 11.82
C MET A 110 -7.03 -5.25 13.15
N TYR A 111 -6.37 -4.11 13.40
CA TYR A 111 -6.60 -3.33 14.59
C TYR A 111 -8.00 -2.69 14.62
N ASP A 112 -8.49 -2.23 13.48
CA ASP A 112 -9.87 -1.76 13.35
C ASP A 112 -10.86 -2.88 13.63
N SER A 113 -10.61 -4.07 13.10
CA SER A 113 -11.44 -5.26 13.35
C SER A 113 -11.49 -5.60 14.85
N LEU A 114 -10.36 -5.51 15.55
CA LEU A 114 -10.29 -5.70 16.99
C LEU A 114 -11.15 -4.67 17.74
N LEU A 115 -10.98 -3.38 17.47
CA LEU A 115 -11.70 -2.32 18.17
C LEU A 115 -13.21 -2.34 17.88
N LEU A 116 -13.58 -2.63 16.63
CA LEU A 116 -14.98 -2.83 16.25
C LEU A 116 -15.59 -4.02 17.00
N SER A 117 -14.88 -5.14 17.09
CA SER A 117 -15.35 -6.32 17.85
C SER A 117 -15.57 -6.00 19.32
N GLN A 118 -14.70 -5.19 19.94
CA GLN A 118 -14.84 -4.76 21.33
C GLN A 118 -16.08 -3.88 21.54
N ALA A 119 -16.37 -2.97 20.61
CA ALA A 119 -17.59 -2.16 20.64
C ALA A 119 -18.85 -3.03 20.56
N ILE A 120 -18.87 -4.02 19.66
CA ILE A 120 -19.98 -4.97 19.49
C ILE A 120 -20.17 -5.83 20.76
N ILE A 121 -19.10 -6.41 21.29
CA ILE A 121 -19.15 -7.24 22.51
C ILE A 121 -19.66 -6.41 23.69
N LYS A 122 -19.19 -5.17 23.85
CA LYS A 122 -19.63 -4.25 24.90
C LYS A 122 -21.12 -3.91 24.77
N ALA A 123 -21.62 -3.68 23.56
CA ALA A 123 -23.04 -3.45 23.31
C ALA A 123 -23.86 -4.70 23.64
N TYR A 124 -23.45 -5.87 23.15
CA TYR A 124 -24.13 -7.14 23.37
C TYR A 124 -24.20 -7.51 24.86
N GLY A 125 -23.10 -7.36 25.59
CA GLY A 125 -23.05 -7.66 27.03
C GLY A 125 -23.96 -6.78 27.89
N ARG A 126 -24.30 -5.56 27.42
CA ARG A 126 -25.20 -4.63 28.13
C ARG A 126 -26.66 -4.78 27.70
N ALA A 127 -26.93 -5.10 26.44
CA ALA A 127 -28.27 -5.22 25.89
C ALA A 127 -28.93 -6.59 26.14
N GLY A 128 -28.13 -7.64 26.35
CA GLY A 128 -28.66 -9.00 26.39
C GLY A 128 -29.20 -9.44 25.03
N LYS A 129 -30.42 -10.00 24.98
CA LYS A 129 -31.06 -10.47 23.74
C LYS A 129 -31.96 -9.42 23.06
N ASP A 130 -32.01 -8.20 23.60
CA ASP A 130 -32.87 -7.15 23.07
C ASP A 130 -32.19 -6.36 21.95
N ILE A 131 -32.79 -6.38 20.76
CA ILE A 131 -32.21 -5.78 19.55
C ILE A 131 -32.23 -4.25 19.61
N GLU A 132 -33.31 -3.67 20.14
CA GLU A 132 -33.44 -2.22 20.24
C GLU A 132 -32.41 -1.63 21.21
N SER A 133 -32.27 -2.24 22.38
CA SER A 133 -31.23 -1.92 23.35
C SER A 133 -29.83 -2.13 22.79
N PHE A 134 -29.60 -3.19 22.00
CA PHE A 134 -28.30 -3.41 21.37
C PHE A 134 -27.94 -2.27 20.43
N ASN A 135 -28.86 -1.90 19.53
CA ASN A 135 -28.64 -0.81 18.58
C ASN A 135 -28.45 0.54 19.29
N ASN A 136 -29.26 0.84 20.31
CA ASN A 136 -29.16 2.07 21.08
C ASN A 136 -27.80 2.21 21.81
N ILE A 137 -27.22 1.10 22.24
CA ILE A 137 -25.89 1.09 22.88
C ILE A 137 -24.76 1.06 21.86
N LEU A 138 -24.91 0.31 20.77
CA LEU A 138 -23.90 0.20 19.72
C LEU A 138 -23.71 1.52 18.98
N ASN A 139 -24.78 2.25 18.66
CA ASN A 139 -24.71 3.48 17.88
C ASN A 139 -23.66 4.50 18.37
N PRO A 140 -23.67 4.94 19.66
CA PRO A 140 -22.65 5.86 20.15
C PRO A 140 -21.24 5.22 20.20
N LEU A 141 -21.13 3.92 20.45
CA LEU A 141 -19.83 3.21 20.45
C LEU A 141 -19.24 3.11 19.05
N LEU A 142 -20.08 2.90 18.05
CA LEU A 142 -19.69 2.82 16.65
C LEU A 142 -19.20 4.19 16.15
N LYS A 143 -19.87 5.27 16.55
CA LYS A 143 -19.41 6.64 16.28
C LYS A 143 -18.06 6.94 16.92
N GLU A 144 -17.84 6.51 18.17
CA GLU A 144 -16.54 6.66 18.84
C GLU A 144 -15.44 5.86 18.13
N PHE A 145 -15.75 4.62 17.73
CA PHE A 145 -14.87 3.78 16.93
C PHE A 145 -14.45 4.46 15.61
N GLU A 146 -15.41 5.02 14.88
CA GLU A 146 -15.17 5.71 13.60
C GLU A 146 -14.21 6.88 13.76
N VAL A 147 -14.42 7.73 14.77
CA VAL A 147 -13.53 8.88 15.04
C VAL A 147 -12.10 8.40 15.30
N GLY A 148 -11.93 7.43 16.21
CA GLY A 148 -10.60 6.92 16.54
C GLY A 148 -9.92 6.23 15.35
N MET A 149 -10.68 5.50 14.53
CA MET A 149 -10.16 4.87 13.30
C MET A 149 -9.65 5.92 12.32
N MET A 150 -10.42 6.98 12.08
CA MET A 150 -10.03 8.04 11.14
C MET A 150 -8.79 8.82 11.60
N GLU A 151 -8.64 9.04 12.91
CA GLU A 151 -7.43 9.67 13.46
C GLU A 151 -6.19 8.80 13.26
N ARG A 152 -6.27 7.49 13.58
CA ARG A 152 -5.16 6.54 13.35
C ARG A 152 -4.80 6.44 11.88
N ALA A 153 -5.81 6.30 11.02
CA ALA A 153 -5.64 6.20 9.59
C ALA A 153 -4.96 7.44 9.00
N LYS A 154 -5.35 8.63 9.45
CA LYS A 154 -4.74 9.89 9.03
C LYS A 154 -3.25 9.95 9.40
N GLU A 155 -2.86 9.47 10.57
CA GLU A 155 -1.46 9.47 10.98
C GLU A 155 -0.64 8.48 10.17
N ALA A 156 -1.11 7.23 10.03
CA ALA A 156 -0.46 6.22 9.18
C ALA A 156 -0.35 6.67 7.71
N GLY A 157 -1.34 7.41 7.23
CA GLY A 157 -1.34 8.01 5.90
C GLY A 157 -0.22 9.03 5.68
N LYS A 158 0.06 9.89 6.67
CA LYS A 158 1.18 10.84 6.58
C LYS A 158 2.53 10.14 6.58
N ASP A 159 2.69 9.11 7.42
CA ASP A 159 3.92 8.32 7.45
C ASP A 159 4.16 7.63 6.10
N THR A 160 3.08 7.15 5.48
CA THR A 160 3.11 6.59 4.11
C THR A 160 3.56 7.62 3.09
N ASP A 161 3.01 8.84 3.12
CA ASP A 161 3.38 9.90 2.18
C ASP A 161 4.87 10.27 2.30
N ILE A 162 5.40 10.34 3.53
CA ILE A 162 6.83 10.60 3.78
C ILE A 162 7.68 9.47 3.20
N LEU A 163 7.34 8.21 3.51
CA LEU A 163 8.08 7.05 3.02
C LEU A 163 8.10 7.00 1.49
N ILE A 164 6.93 7.08 0.86
CA ILE A 164 6.78 7.03 -0.60
C ILE A 164 7.46 8.23 -1.25
N GLY A 165 7.34 9.43 -0.68
CA GLY A 165 8.03 10.63 -1.15
C GLY A 165 9.55 10.45 -1.14
N ASN A 166 10.12 9.84 -0.10
CA ASN A 166 11.55 9.56 -0.03
C ASN A 166 11.98 8.46 -1.02
N MET A 167 11.12 7.47 -1.29
CA MET A 167 11.44 6.35 -2.17
C MET A 167 11.27 6.67 -3.66
N PHE A 168 10.30 7.52 -4.00
CA PHE A 168 9.80 7.71 -5.38
C PHE A 168 9.57 9.17 -5.77
N GLY A 169 9.84 10.14 -4.90
CA GLY A 169 9.50 11.55 -5.11
C GLY A 169 10.50 12.35 -5.95
N THR A 170 11.70 11.83 -6.16
CA THR A 170 12.77 12.47 -6.95
C THR A 170 13.45 11.46 -7.87
N ASP A 171 14.02 11.95 -8.97
CA ASP A 171 14.86 11.13 -9.85
C ASP A 171 16.20 10.72 -9.17
N ASP A 172 16.53 11.36 -8.05
CA ASP A 172 17.74 11.16 -7.26
C ASP A 172 17.47 10.40 -5.93
N ALA A 173 16.33 9.70 -5.80
CA ALA A 173 15.88 9.09 -4.54
C ALA A 173 16.93 8.21 -3.84
N ALA A 174 17.76 7.49 -4.62
CA ALA A 174 18.87 6.71 -4.07
C ALA A 174 19.94 7.59 -3.39
N PHE A 175 20.27 8.74 -3.97
CA PHE A 175 21.22 9.71 -3.40
C PHE A 175 20.61 10.49 -2.24
N ASP A 176 19.30 10.77 -2.27
CA ASP A 176 18.58 11.38 -1.16
C ASP A 176 18.63 10.48 0.08
N LEU A 177 18.45 9.17 -0.10
CA LEU A 177 18.58 8.19 0.98
C LEU A 177 20.00 8.14 1.54
N VAL A 178 21.02 8.17 0.69
CA VAL A 178 22.43 8.24 1.14
C VAL A 178 22.68 9.51 1.94
N SER A 179 22.19 10.66 1.47
CA SER A 179 22.34 11.95 2.13
C SER A 179 21.66 11.97 3.50
N PHE A 180 20.48 11.33 3.62
CA PHE A 180 19.79 11.15 4.90
C PHE A 180 20.68 10.41 5.90
N PHE A 181 21.23 9.23 5.55
CA PHE A 181 22.08 8.48 6.48
C PHE A 181 23.37 9.21 6.86
N GLN A 182 23.99 9.93 5.91
CA GLN A 182 25.15 10.77 6.19
C GLN A 182 24.85 11.87 7.22
N SER A 183 23.68 12.52 7.11
CA SER A 183 23.25 13.55 8.07
C SER A 183 23.02 13.00 9.48
N VAL A 184 22.47 11.79 9.60
CA VAL A 184 22.24 11.12 10.89
C VAL A 184 23.57 10.79 11.57
N GLN A 185 24.55 10.31 10.80
CA GLN A 185 25.89 10.02 11.31
C GLN A 185 26.61 11.28 11.82
N GLN A 186 26.48 12.39 11.10
CA GLN A 186 27.06 13.68 11.52
C GLN A 186 26.42 14.21 12.80
N GLN A 187 25.09 14.10 12.94
CA GLN A 187 24.39 14.53 14.16
C GLN A 187 24.71 13.67 15.39
N GLN A 188 24.98 12.37 15.22
CA GLN A 188 25.42 11.51 16.31
C GLN A 188 26.86 11.82 16.73
N GLY A 189 27.77 12.04 15.77
CA GLY A 189 29.16 12.42 16.06
C GLY A 189 29.30 13.78 16.77
N SER A 190 28.39 14.72 16.54
CA SER A 190 28.38 16.03 17.25
C SER A 190 27.74 16.00 18.64
N LYS A 191 27.05 14.92 19.03
CA LYS A 191 26.48 14.76 20.39
C LYS A 191 27.41 14.01 21.35
N GLU A 192 28.47 13.40 20.83
CA GLU A 192 29.49 12.69 21.61
C GLU A 192 30.76 13.53 21.87
N GLN A 193 30.76 14.81 21.45
CA GLN A 193 31.80 15.82 21.76
C GLN A 193 31.23 16.88 22.70
#